data_AF-A0A094H5N7-F1
#
_entry.id   AF-A0A094H5N7-F1
#
_cell.length_a   1.000
_cell.length_b   1.000
_cell.length_c   1.000
_cell.angle_alpha   90.00
_cell.angle_beta   90.00
_cell.angle_gamma   90.00
#
_symmetry.space_group_name_H-M   'P 1'
#
loop_
_entity.id
_entity.type
_entity.pdbx_description
1 polymer ?
#
loop_
_entity_poly.entity_id
_entity_poly.type
_entity_poly.pdbx_seq_one_letter_code
_entity_poly.pdbx_strand_id
1 'polypeptide(L)'
;MRVLGIIATVALLVGAAIADVNLSQALAKIPTCTQDCGVNVLVPAQCQLTDLLNCLCTNSTLQLEFALCVLESCDLADQFVSSTVLQNEICKGIPMPSRSAEIIRDVIIISAFTYVIIGLRFYSRALVTSKMWWDDWAIALAALLMIPMTIIPIFNATRGFGKHFWDVPPENLVLLRKAFVYAAAGFSIFEDFIIMILPVWELKDLNLNLRKKIALMFLFALGSL
;
A
#
# COMPACT_ATOMS: atom_id res chain seq x y z
N MET A 1 -55.79 19.70 0.58
CA MET A 1 -55.13 19.16 1.80
C MET A 1 -55.14 17.63 1.88
N ARG A 2 -56.20 16.91 1.48
CA ARG A 2 -56.22 15.43 1.53
C ARG A 2 -55.29 14.72 0.53
N VAL A 3 -55.09 15.28 -0.67
CA VAL A 3 -54.25 14.70 -1.73
C VAL A 3 -52.75 14.75 -1.40
N LEU A 4 -52.29 15.83 -0.76
CA LEU A 4 -50.91 15.97 -0.28
C LEU A 4 -50.55 14.95 0.81
N GLY A 5 -51.51 14.61 1.68
CA GLY A 5 -51.34 13.58 2.70
C GLY A 5 -51.16 12.18 2.10
N ILE A 6 -51.91 11.85 1.03
CA ILE A 6 -51.81 10.56 0.36
C ILE A 6 -50.46 10.41 -0.38
N ILE A 7 -49.99 11.48 -1.04
CA ILE A 7 -48.70 11.49 -1.73
C ILE A 7 -47.55 11.34 -0.72
N ALA A 8 -47.61 12.02 0.43
CA ALA A 8 -46.61 11.90 1.49
C ALA A 8 -46.56 10.50 2.10
N THR A 9 -47.72 9.85 2.32
CA THR A 9 -47.77 8.47 2.82
C THR A 9 -47.26 7.45 1.81
N VAL A 10 -47.54 7.65 0.51
CA VAL A 10 -47.02 6.78 -0.56
C VAL A 10 -45.52 6.97 -0.72
N ALA A 11 -45.01 8.21 -0.63
CA ALA A 11 -43.57 8.47 -0.68
C ALA A 11 -42.80 7.88 0.52
N LEU A 12 -43.39 7.89 1.73
CA LEU A 12 -42.82 7.25 2.92
C LEU A 12 -42.83 5.72 2.81
N LEU A 13 -43.91 5.12 2.31
CA LEU A 13 -44.01 3.68 2.10
C LEU A 13 -43.08 3.18 1.00
N VAL A 14 -42.94 3.95 -0.09
CA VAL A 14 -41.97 3.67 -1.15
C VAL A 14 -40.54 3.87 -0.63
N GLY A 15 -40.26 4.95 0.13
CA GLY A 15 -38.97 5.18 0.79
C GLY A 15 -38.53 4.02 1.69
N ALA A 16 -39.45 3.48 2.49
CA ALA A 16 -39.18 2.32 3.36
C ALA A 16 -38.98 1.03 2.53
N ALA A 17 -39.78 0.80 1.50
CA ALA A 17 -39.66 -0.40 0.66
C ALA A 17 -38.35 -0.44 -0.14
N ILE A 18 -37.81 0.70 -0.59
CA ILE A 18 -36.52 0.73 -1.31
C ILE A 18 -35.34 0.42 -0.36
N ALA A 19 -35.44 0.79 0.92
CA ALA A 19 -34.38 0.50 1.90
C ALA A 19 -34.26 -1.01 2.20
N ASP A 20 -35.38 -1.72 2.31
CA ASP A 20 -35.40 -3.18 2.57
C ASP A 20 -34.95 -4.02 1.36
N VAL A 21 -35.26 -3.58 0.13
CA VAL A 21 -34.91 -4.32 -1.11
C VAL A 21 -33.39 -4.35 -1.34
N ASN A 22 -32.66 -3.29 -0.99
CA ASN A 22 -31.21 -3.23 -1.20
C ASN A 22 -30.42 -4.16 -0.27
N LEU A 23 -30.86 -4.31 1.00
CA LEU A 23 -30.21 -5.19 1.96
C LEU A 23 -30.46 -6.68 1.63
N SER A 24 -31.67 -7.03 1.19
CA SER A 24 -32.00 -8.41 0.79
C SER A 24 -31.20 -8.89 -0.44
N GLN A 25 -30.89 -7.99 -1.38
CA GLN A 25 -30.04 -8.31 -2.54
C GLN A 25 -28.56 -8.41 -2.17
N ALA A 26 -28.09 -7.63 -1.18
CA ALA A 26 -26.73 -7.73 -0.66
C ALA A 26 -26.51 -9.05 0.10
N LEU A 27 -27.49 -9.49 0.90
CA LEU A 27 -27.45 -10.75 1.65
C LEU A 27 -27.45 -11.98 0.73
N ALA A 28 -28.10 -11.91 -0.44
CA ALA A 28 -28.13 -13.00 -1.42
C ALA A 28 -26.76 -13.30 -2.06
N LYS A 29 -25.80 -12.37 -1.99
CA LYS A 29 -24.42 -12.54 -2.48
C LYS A 29 -23.45 -13.11 -1.45
N ILE A 30 -23.86 -13.29 -0.19
CA ILE A 30 -22.97 -13.70 0.89
C ILE A 30 -22.87 -15.24 0.96
N PRO A 31 -21.65 -15.82 0.96
CA PRO A 31 -21.44 -17.26 1.17
C PRO A 31 -22.01 -17.75 2.51
N THR A 32 -22.52 -18.97 2.57
CA THR A 32 -23.15 -19.53 3.78
C THR A 32 -22.20 -19.57 4.98
N CYS A 33 -20.92 -19.88 4.77
CA CYS A 33 -19.90 -19.88 5.83
C CYS A 33 -19.75 -18.50 6.52
N THR A 34 -19.94 -17.42 5.76
CA THR A 34 -19.82 -16.05 6.28
C THR A 34 -21.06 -15.64 7.07
N GLN A 35 -22.22 -16.20 6.72
CA GLN A 35 -23.45 -16.01 7.49
C GLN A 35 -23.32 -16.64 8.89
N ASP A 36 -22.74 -17.83 8.98
CA ASP A 36 -22.48 -18.52 10.26
C ASP A 36 -21.53 -17.71 11.15
N CYS A 37 -20.45 -17.17 10.58
CA CYS A 37 -19.56 -16.25 11.31
C CYS A 37 -20.25 -14.96 11.74
N GLY A 38 -21.17 -14.43 10.92
CA GLY A 38 -22.00 -13.29 11.28
C GLY A 38 -22.83 -13.57 12.53
N VAL A 39 -23.49 -14.74 12.59
CA VAL A 39 -24.29 -15.13 13.76
C VAL A 39 -23.42 -15.30 15.00
N ASN A 40 -22.29 -15.99 14.88
CA ASN A 40 -21.40 -16.29 16.00
C ASN A 40 -20.73 -15.06 16.61
N VAL A 41 -20.53 -13.99 15.84
CA VAL A 41 -19.86 -12.77 16.29
C VAL A 41 -20.85 -11.64 16.62
N LEU A 42 -21.89 -11.46 15.81
CA LEU A 42 -22.81 -10.32 15.94
C LEU A 42 -23.89 -10.52 17.01
N VAL A 43 -24.32 -11.77 17.25
CA VAL A 43 -25.35 -12.07 18.27
C VAL A 43 -24.83 -11.85 19.68
N PRO A 44 -23.62 -12.35 20.06
CA PRO A 44 -23.05 -12.04 21.38
C PRO A 44 -22.77 -10.55 21.59
N ALA A 45 -22.43 -9.83 20.52
CA ALA A 45 -22.18 -8.39 20.54
C ALA A 45 -23.46 -7.53 20.59
N GLN A 46 -24.64 -8.14 20.54
CA GLN A 46 -25.95 -7.46 20.59
C GLN A 46 -26.15 -6.40 19.50
N CYS A 47 -25.57 -6.57 18.32
CA CYS A 47 -25.77 -5.64 17.21
C CYS A 47 -27.18 -5.79 16.63
N GLN A 48 -27.93 -4.69 16.50
CA GLN A 48 -29.20 -4.68 15.76
C GLN A 48 -28.93 -4.71 14.24
N LEU A 49 -29.73 -5.46 13.48
CA LEU A 49 -29.56 -5.55 12.01
C LEU A 49 -29.68 -4.19 11.31
N THR A 50 -30.43 -3.25 11.89
CA THR A 50 -30.58 -1.87 11.39
C THR A 50 -29.33 -1.02 11.60
N ASP A 51 -28.49 -1.35 12.58
CA ASP A 51 -27.25 -0.63 12.93
C ASP A 51 -25.99 -1.46 12.66
N LEU A 52 -26.10 -2.52 11.86
CA LEU A 52 -24.99 -3.44 11.55
C LEU A 52 -23.76 -2.70 11.00
N LEU A 53 -23.98 -1.70 10.14
CA LEU A 53 -22.95 -0.81 9.58
C LEU A 53 -22.11 -0.15 10.69
N ASN A 54 -22.78 0.48 11.66
CA ASN A 54 -22.09 1.20 12.73
C ASN A 54 -21.48 0.24 13.75
N CYS A 55 -22.16 -0.86 14.08
CA CYS A 55 -21.70 -1.81 15.10
C CYS A 55 -20.45 -2.57 14.67
N LEU A 56 -20.44 -3.10 13.43
CA LEU A 56 -19.36 -3.94 12.92
C LEU A 56 -18.19 -3.12 12.36
N CYS A 57 -18.46 -2.08 11.57
CA CYS A 57 -17.42 -1.40 10.80
C CYS A 57 -16.69 -0.32 11.61
N THR A 58 -17.21 0.10 12.76
CA THR A 58 -16.53 1.08 13.64
C THR A 58 -15.71 0.41 14.75
N ASN A 59 -16.04 -0.83 15.12
CA ASN A 59 -15.36 -1.55 16.19
C ASN A 59 -14.29 -2.50 15.64
N SER A 60 -13.02 -2.11 15.79
CA SER A 60 -11.89 -2.89 15.29
C SER A 60 -11.77 -4.29 15.92
N THR A 61 -12.20 -4.47 17.18
CA THR A 61 -12.14 -5.77 17.86
C THR A 61 -13.16 -6.73 17.26
N LEU A 62 -14.40 -6.26 17.06
CA LEU A 62 -15.46 -7.07 16.48
C LEU A 62 -15.18 -7.40 15.01
N GLN A 63 -14.62 -6.44 14.27
CA GLN A 63 -14.18 -6.66 12.90
C GLN A 63 -13.05 -7.69 12.81
N LEU A 64 -12.13 -7.72 13.78
CA LEU A 64 -11.05 -8.70 13.86
C LEU A 64 -11.57 -10.10 14.22
N GLU A 65 -12.48 -10.22 15.19
CA GLU A 65 -13.11 -11.50 15.54
C GLU A 65 -13.90 -12.07 14.36
N PHE A 66 -14.66 -11.23 13.65
CA PHE A 66 -15.35 -11.62 12.43
C PHE A 66 -14.39 -12.08 11.33
N ALA A 67 -13.31 -11.32 11.10
CA ALA A 67 -12.30 -11.69 10.12
C ALA A 67 -11.62 -13.03 10.47
N LEU A 68 -11.29 -13.26 11.74
CA LEU A 68 -10.70 -14.53 12.20
C LEU A 68 -11.63 -15.71 11.97
N CYS A 69 -12.92 -15.59 12.30
CA CYS A 69 -13.89 -16.65 12.04
C CYS A 69 -13.96 -16.99 10.54
N VAL A 70 -14.00 -15.98 9.68
CA VAL A 70 -14.06 -16.15 8.22
C VAL A 70 -12.79 -16.80 7.68
N LEU A 71 -11.62 -16.44 8.20
CA LEU A 71 -10.33 -17.05 7.83
C LEU A 71 -10.24 -18.52 8.23
N GLU A 72 -10.86 -18.90 9.35
CA GLU A 72 -10.84 -20.27 9.87
C GLU A 72 -11.90 -21.16 9.20
N SER A 73 -13.07 -20.60 8.89
CA SER A 73 -14.26 -21.37 8.49
C SER A 73 -14.58 -21.33 7.00
N CYS A 74 -14.04 -20.37 6.24
CA CYS A 74 -14.31 -20.20 4.80
C CYS A 74 -13.08 -20.48 3.93
N ASP A 75 -13.32 -20.95 2.70
CA ASP A 75 -12.27 -21.12 1.70
C ASP A 75 -11.75 -19.76 1.18
N LEU A 76 -10.53 -19.73 0.63
CA LEU A 76 -9.89 -18.50 0.16
C LEU A 76 -10.75 -17.75 -0.86
N ALA A 77 -11.45 -18.46 -1.74
CA ALA A 77 -12.35 -17.85 -2.72
C ALA A 77 -13.50 -17.08 -2.05
N ASP A 78 -14.12 -17.68 -1.03
CA ASP A 78 -15.22 -17.09 -0.28
C ASP A 78 -14.73 -15.91 0.58
N GLN A 79 -13.53 -15.98 1.15
CA GLN A 79 -12.93 -14.87 1.91
C GLN A 79 -12.82 -13.59 1.06
N PHE A 80 -12.40 -13.70 -0.20
CA PHE A 80 -12.33 -12.55 -1.12
C PHE A 80 -13.71 -11.99 -1.47
N VAL A 81 -14.71 -12.85 -1.67
CA VAL A 81 -16.08 -12.42 -1.94
C VAL A 81 -16.67 -11.72 -0.72
N SER A 82 -16.55 -12.32 0.45
CA SER A 82 -17.09 -11.80 1.71
C SER A 82 -16.49 -10.46 2.08
N SER A 83 -15.19 -10.29 1.92
CA SER A 83 -14.55 -8.99 2.13
C SER A 83 -14.95 -7.94 1.11
N THR A 84 -15.13 -8.32 -0.17
CA THR A 84 -15.60 -7.39 -1.21
C THR A 84 -17.04 -6.95 -0.96
N VAL A 85 -17.93 -7.85 -0.57
CA VAL A 85 -19.34 -7.56 -0.25
C VAL A 85 -19.47 -6.77 1.04
N LEU A 86 -18.74 -7.16 2.09
CA LEU A 86 -18.69 -6.44 3.36
C LEU A 86 -18.33 -4.97 3.14
N GLN A 87 -17.44 -4.66 2.21
CA GLN A 87 -16.93 -3.31 2.02
C GLN A 87 -17.75 -2.48 1.06
N ASN A 88 -18.23 -3.08 -0.03
CA ASN A 88 -19.03 -2.37 -1.05
C ASN A 88 -20.50 -2.19 -0.65
N GLU A 89 -21.05 -3.12 0.13
CA GLU A 89 -22.47 -3.14 0.48
C GLU A 89 -22.70 -2.79 1.96
N ILE A 90 -21.97 -3.43 2.89
CA ILE A 90 -22.26 -3.33 4.34
C ILE A 90 -21.55 -2.14 4.99
N CYS A 91 -20.25 -1.95 4.76
CA CYS A 91 -19.40 -0.92 5.36
C CYS A 91 -19.23 0.32 4.47
N LYS A 92 -20.12 0.50 3.49
CA LYS A 92 -20.00 1.56 2.49
C LYS A 92 -20.05 2.94 3.14
N GLY A 93 -18.98 3.72 2.96
CA GLY A 93 -18.89 5.11 3.43
C GLY A 93 -18.25 5.29 4.81
N ILE A 94 -17.89 4.20 5.51
CA ILE A 94 -17.04 4.29 6.70
C ILE A 94 -15.60 4.54 6.22
N PRO A 95 -14.89 5.55 6.73
CA PRO A 95 -13.50 5.78 6.34
C PRO A 95 -12.60 4.72 6.96
N MET A 96 -12.02 3.84 6.13
CA MET A 96 -10.94 2.97 6.57
C MET A 96 -9.59 3.71 6.53
N PRO A 97 -8.65 3.41 7.45
CA PRO A 97 -7.36 4.08 7.50
C PRO A 97 -6.54 3.79 6.23
N SER A 98 -6.38 4.80 5.37
CA SER A 98 -5.50 4.70 4.21
C SER A 98 -4.08 5.12 4.57
N ARG A 99 -3.13 4.24 4.27
CA ARG A 99 -1.69 4.51 4.43
C ARG A 99 -1.08 5.21 3.23
N SER A 100 -1.84 5.44 2.16
CA SER A 100 -1.35 6.08 0.93
C SER A 100 -0.81 7.50 1.18
N ALA A 101 -1.49 8.28 2.03
CA ALA A 101 -1.06 9.63 2.37
C ALA A 101 0.22 9.64 3.21
N GLU A 102 0.36 8.68 4.12
CA GLU A 102 1.57 8.49 4.92
C GLU A 102 2.77 8.18 4.02
N ILE A 103 2.61 7.25 3.08
CA ILE A 103 3.67 6.87 2.12
C ILE A 103 4.11 8.09 1.30
N ILE A 104 3.17 8.85 0.73
CA ILE A 104 3.50 10.03 -0.08
C ILE A 104 4.24 11.08 0.75
N ARG A 105 3.75 11.37 1.95
CA ARG A 105 4.37 12.34 2.86
C ARG A 105 5.82 11.94 3.19
N ASP A 106 6.02 10.69 3.58
CA ASP A 106 7.34 10.22 4.04
C ASP A 106 8.35 10.20 2.88
N VAL A 107 7.92 9.78 1.67
CA VAL A 107 8.76 9.81 0.46
C VAL A 107 9.18 11.24 0.10
N ILE A 108 8.27 12.21 0.16
CA ILE A 108 8.58 13.62 -0.17
C ILE A 108 9.56 14.21 0.84
N ILE A 109 9.35 14.00 2.14
CA ILE A 109 10.23 14.56 3.18
C ILE A 109 11.65 13.97 3.07
N ILE A 110 11.76 12.65 2.99
CA ILE A 110 13.07 11.98 2.93
C ILE A 110 13.82 12.34 1.65
N SER A 111 13.13 12.36 0.51
CA SER A 111 13.75 12.72 -0.78
C SER A 111 14.22 14.17 -0.79
N ALA A 112 13.39 15.12 -0.34
CA ALA A 112 13.77 16.53 -0.26
C ALA A 112 15.02 16.74 0.59
N PHE A 113 15.08 16.11 1.77
CA PHE A 113 16.24 16.21 2.65
C PHE A 113 17.50 15.61 2.00
N THR A 114 17.36 14.47 1.32
CA THR A 114 18.48 13.76 0.67
C THR A 114 19.06 14.57 -0.49
N TYR A 115 18.22 15.09 -1.40
CA TYR A 115 18.70 15.89 -2.53
C TYR A 115 19.34 17.21 -2.09
N VAL A 116 18.87 17.84 -1.02
CA VAL A 116 19.49 19.04 -0.45
C VAL A 116 20.88 18.75 0.08
N ILE A 117 21.08 17.64 0.80
CA ILE A 117 22.40 17.23 1.30
C ILE A 117 23.36 16.96 0.15
N ILE A 118 22.91 16.24 -0.88
CA ILE A 118 23.71 15.93 -2.05
C ILE A 118 24.09 17.23 -2.79
N GLY A 119 23.13 18.12 -3.01
CA GLY A 119 23.37 19.42 -3.63
C GLY A 119 24.36 20.29 -2.85
N LEU A 120 24.24 20.33 -1.52
CA LEU A 120 25.17 21.05 -0.66
C LEU A 120 26.58 20.44 -0.72
N ARG A 121 26.71 19.12 -0.82
CA ARG A 121 28.00 18.43 -1.00
C ARG A 121 28.67 18.85 -2.31
N PHE A 122 27.93 18.84 -3.42
CA PHE A 122 28.44 19.29 -4.71
C PHE A 122 28.82 20.77 -4.69
N TYR A 123 27.98 21.62 -4.09
CA TYR A 123 28.24 23.05 -3.96
C TYR A 123 29.52 23.34 -3.17
N SER A 124 29.68 22.71 -2.00
CA SER A 124 30.87 22.82 -1.16
C SER A 124 32.13 22.38 -1.90
N ARG A 125 32.10 21.23 -2.58
CA ARG A 125 33.23 20.70 -3.35
C ARG A 125 33.58 21.59 -4.56
N ALA A 126 32.58 22.13 -5.24
CA ALA A 126 32.79 23.03 -6.38
C ALA A 126 33.50 24.33 -5.98
N LEU A 127 33.16 24.90 -4.82
CA LEU A 127 33.75 26.13 -4.32
C LEU A 127 35.14 25.96 -3.68
N VAL A 128 35.35 24.88 -2.91
CA VAL A 128 36.58 24.72 -2.11
C VAL A 128 37.71 24.06 -2.91
N THR A 129 37.41 22.99 -3.65
CA THR A 129 38.46 22.12 -4.23
C THR A 129 38.49 22.20 -5.76
N SER A 130 37.38 22.58 -6.41
CA SER A 130 37.18 22.69 -7.88
C SER A 130 37.58 21.47 -8.73
N LYS A 131 38.05 20.38 -8.12
CA LYS A 131 38.37 19.10 -8.76
C LYS A 131 37.36 18.06 -8.32
N MET A 132 36.59 17.58 -9.29
CA MET A 132 35.59 16.54 -9.09
C MET A 132 36.24 15.17 -9.25
N TRP A 133 36.21 14.36 -8.20
CA TRP A 133 36.76 13.00 -8.22
C TRP A 133 35.72 12.00 -8.74
N TRP A 134 36.13 10.80 -9.08
CA TRP A 134 35.21 9.72 -9.50
C TRP A 134 34.14 9.41 -8.43
N ASP A 135 34.48 9.60 -7.15
CA ASP A 135 33.55 9.57 -6.01
C ASP A 135 32.35 10.50 -6.19
N ASP A 136 32.57 11.73 -6.67
CA ASP A 136 31.49 12.69 -6.89
C ASP A 136 30.58 12.26 -8.04
N TRP A 137 31.14 11.73 -9.13
CA TRP A 137 30.35 11.22 -10.25
C TRP A 137 29.52 9.98 -9.87
N ALA A 138 30.06 9.11 -9.00
CA ALA A 138 29.30 7.98 -8.46
C ALA A 138 28.10 8.46 -7.63
N ILE A 139 28.26 9.51 -6.82
CA ILE A 139 27.17 10.12 -6.05
C ILE A 139 26.14 10.79 -6.97
N ALA A 140 26.56 11.47 -8.04
CA ALA A 140 25.65 12.06 -9.03
C ALA A 140 24.82 10.98 -9.73
N LEU A 141 25.44 9.86 -10.10
CA LEU A 141 24.76 8.71 -10.69
C LEU A 141 23.77 8.09 -9.72
N ALA A 142 24.15 7.88 -8.46
CA ALA A 142 23.24 7.37 -7.42
C ALA A 142 22.04 8.32 -7.19
N ALA A 143 22.29 9.63 -7.16
CA ALA A 143 21.23 10.63 -7.06
C ALA A 143 20.26 10.59 -8.25
N LEU A 144 20.77 10.39 -9.46
CA LEU A 144 19.92 10.20 -10.65
C LEU A 144 19.07 8.94 -10.57
N LEU A 145 19.61 7.84 -10.05
CA LEU A 145 18.89 6.56 -9.91
C LEU A 145 17.84 6.60 -8.81
N MET A 146 18.01 7.46 -7.80
CA MET A 146 17.00 7.69 -6.77
C MET A 146 15.75 8.39 -7.31
N ILE A 147 15.81 9.10 -8.44
CA ILE A 147 14.66 9.81 -9.01
C ILE A 147 13.49 8.86 -9.31
N PRO A 148 13.63 7.81 -10.14
CA PRO A 148 12.53 6.87 -10.38
C PRO A 148 12.07 6.17 -9.10
N MET A 149 12.96 5.92 -8.13
CA MET A 149 12.60 5.34 -6.83
C MET A 149 11.69 6.24 -5.98
N THR A 150 11.73 7.55 -6.18
CA THR A 150 10.76 8.47 -5.54
C THR A 150 9.45 8.56 -6.31
N ILE A 151 9.50 8.50 -7.65
CA ILE A 151 8.32 8.67 -8.51
C ILE A 151 7.41 7.43 -8.47
N ILE A 152 7.99 6.22 -8.51
CA ILE A 152 7.23 4.96 -8.60
C ILE A 152 6.29 4.78 -7.38
N PRO A 153 6.72 4.95 -6.12
CA PRO A 153 5.83 4.83 -4.96
C PRO A 153 4.72 5.89 -4.96
N ILE A 154 5.02 7.13 -5.34
CA ILE A 154 4.03 8.21 -5.42
C ILE A 154 2.95 7.85 -6.46
N PHE A 155 3.37 7.40 -7.63
CA PHE A 155 2.47 6.99 -8.70
C PHE A 155 1.60 5.79 -8.29
N ASN A 156 2.20 4.78 -7.65
CA ASN A 156 1.44 3.64 -7.11
C ASN A 156 0.44 4.10 -6.04
N ALA A 157 0.83 5.00 -5.13
CA ALA A 157 -0.04 5.53 -4.09
C ALA A 157 -1.25 6.27 -4.65
N THR A 158 -1.09 7.06 -5.72
CA THR A 158 -2.22 7.73 -6.39
C THR A 158 -3.23 6.77 -7.01
N ARG A 159 -2.80 5.57 -7.38
CA ARG A 159 -3.67 4.53 -7.97
C ARG A 159 -4.33 3.60 -6.96
N GLY A 160 -4.09 3.82 -5.67
CA GLY A 160 -4.71 3.05 -4.60
C GLY A 160 -3.73 2.19 -3.80
N PHE A 161 -2.42 2.26 -4.04
CA PHE A 161 -1.44 1.60 -3.18
C PHE A 161 -1.48 2.22 -1.78
N GLY A 162 -1.70 1.39 -0.74
CA GLY A 162 -1.93 1.85 0.63
C GLY A 162 -3.40 2.11 0.97
N LYS A 163 -4.33 1.91 0.04
CA LYS A 163 -5.75 1.72 0.32
C LYS A 163 -6.04 0.24 0.50
N HIS A 164 -7.17 -0.07 1.11
CA HIS A 164 -7.62 -1.44 1.19
C HIS A 164 -8.01 -1.97 -0.20
N PHE A 165 -7.87 -3.29 -0.41
CA PHE A 165 -7.99 -3.87 -1.75
C PHE A 165 -9.38 -3.68 -2.38
N TRP A 166 -10.42 -3.54 -1.57
CA TRP A 166 -11.80 -3.31 -2.00
C TRP A 166 -12.06 -1.88 -2.50
N ASP A 167 -11.25 -0.90 -2.08
CA ASP A 167 -11.35 0.51 -2.52
C ASP A 167 -10.60 0.79 -3.83
N VAL A 168 -9.89 -0.21 -4.35
CA VAL A 168 -9.04 -0.08 -5.54
C VAL A 168 -9.73 -0.78 -6.71
N PRO A 169 -9.87 -0.11 -7.88
CA PRO A 169 -10.43 -0.75 -9.07
C PRO A 169 -9.67 -2.04 -9.41
N PRO A 170 -10.37 -3.13 -9.77
CA PRO A 170 -9.74 -4.44 -10.00
C PRO A 170 -8.69 -4.42 -11.11
N GLU A 171 -8.88 -3.56 -12.11
CA GLU A 171 -7.95 -3.29 -13.19
C GLU A 171 -6.58 -2.77 -12.69
N ASN A 172 -6.61 -1.95 -11.62
CA ASN A 172 -5.40 -1.37 -11.04
C ASN A 172 -4.69 -2.33 -10.08
N LEU A 173 -5.39 -3.27 -9.44
CA LEU A 173 -4.80 -4.20 -8.47
C LEU A 173 -3.69 -5.07 -9.07
N VAL A 174 -3.95 -5.65 -10.24
CA VAL A 174 -2.99 -6.53 -10.93
C VAL A 174 -1.78 -5.73 -11.41
N LEU A 175 -2.02 -4.54 -11.96
CA LEU A 175 -0.96 -3.65 -12.43
C LEU A 175 -0.09 -3.17 -11.26
N LEU A 176 -0.70 -2.74 -10.15
CA LEU A 176 -0.02 -2.25 -8.95
C LEU A 176 0.86 -3.33 -8.33
N ARG A 177 0.32 -4.54 -8.12
CA ARG A 177 1.06 -5.65 -7.53
C ARG A 177 2.28 -6.01 -8.37
N LYS A 178 2.10 -6.15 -9.70
CA LYS A 178 3.20 -6.47 -10.61
C LYS A 178 4.23 -5.33 -10.66
N ALA A 179 3.77 -4.10 -10.85
CA ALA A 179 4.65 -2.94 -10.98
C ALA A 179 5.51 -2.74 -9.73
N PHE A 180 4.94 -2.88 -8.53
CA PHE A 180 5.67 -2.76 -7.28
C PHE A 180 6.75 -3.84 -7.14
N VAL A 181 6.39 -5.11 -7.34
CA VAL A 181 7.32 -6.24 -7.17
C VAL A 181 8.44 -6.20 -8.20
N TYR A 182 8.11 -6.01 -9.48
CA TYR A 182 9.12 -5.99 -10.53
C TYR A 182 10.03 -4.76 -10.45
N ALA A 183 9.48 -3.59 -10.12
CA ALA A 183 10.30 -2.41 -9.90
C ALA A 183 11.22 -2.61 -8.69
N ALA A 184 10.67 -2.94 -7.52
CA ALA A 184 11.49 -3.11 -6.32
C ALA A 184 12.61 -4.14 -6.50
N ALA A 185 12.29 -5.30 -7.09
CA ALA A 185 13.28 -6.34 -7.37
C ALA A 185 14.34 -5.88 -8.38
N GLY A 186 13.92 -5.26 -9.49
CA GLY A 186 14.84 -4.79 -10.53
C GLY A 186 15.80 -3.72 -10.02
N PHE A 187 15.30 -2.78 -9.21
CA PHE A 187 16.11 -1.72 -8.63
C PHE A 187 17.07 -2.23 -7.56
N SER A 188 16.65 -3.11 -6.66
CA SER A 188 17.53 -3.67 -5.62
C SER A 188 18.72 -4.40 -6.25
N ILE A 189 18.46 -5.27 -7.23
CA ILE A 189 19.49 -6.00 -7.97
C ILE A 189 20.45 -5.02 -8.66
N PHE A 190 19.92 -3.98 -9.28
CA PHE A 190 20.73 -3.00 -9.98
C PHE A 190 21.63 -2.18 -9.04
N GLU A 191 21.13 -1.78 -7.88
CA GLU A 191 21.92 -1.10 -6.84
C GLU A 191 23.05 -1.99 -6.31
N ASP A 192 22.78 -3.26 -6.07
CA ASP A 192 23.80 -4.24 -5.63
C ASP A 192 24.95 -4.35 -6.64
N PHE A 193 24.62 -4.41 -7.95
CA PHE A 193 25.64 -4.43 -9.00
C PHE A 193 26.47 -3.14 -9.01
N ILE A 194 25.85 -1.98 -8.81
CA ILE A 194 26.57 -0.71 -8.73
C ILE A 194 27.52 -0.69 -7.53
N ILE A 195 27.05 -1.08 -6.35
CA ILE A 195 27.84 -1.12 -5.11
C ILE A 195 29.00 -2.11 -5.26
N MET A 196 28.79 -3.24 -5.95
CA MET A 196 29.84 -4.21 -6.22
C MET A 196 30.92 -3.65 -7.17
N ILE A 197 30.55 -2.86 -8.18
CA ILE A 197 31.49 -2.33 -9.19
C ILE A 197 32.26 -1.11 -8.69
N LEU A 198 31.66 -0.28 -7.83
CA LEU A 198 32.25 0.95 -7.29
C LEU A 198 33.66 0.76 -6.68
N PRO A 199 33.90 -0.19 -5.76
CA PRO A 199 35.24 -0.38 -5.16
C PRO A 199 36.25 -0.94 -6.16
N VAL A 200 35.83 -1.66 -7.20
CA VAL A 200 36.76 -2.20 -8.22
C VAL A 200 37.41 -1.07 -9.01
N TRP A 201 36.62 -0.04 -9.31
CA TRP A 201 37.10 1.15 -10.01
C TRP A 201 38.06 1.97 -9.16
N GLU A 202 37.80 2.12 -7.86
CA GLU A 202 38.68 2.85 -6.94
C GLU A 202 40.01 2.10 -6.71
N LEU A 203 39.96 0.77 -6.59
CA LEU A 203 41.14 -0.05 -6.30
C LEU A 203 42.04 -0.28 -7.52
N LYS A 204 41.71 0.23 -8.71
CA LYS A 204 42.58 0.10 -9.90
C LYS A 204 43.78 1.04 -9.83
N ASP A 205 43.63 2.19 -9.18
CA ASP A 205 44.66 3.22 -9.10
C ASP A 205 45.60 3.00 -7.89
N LEU A 206 45.25 2.07 -6.99
CA LEU A 206 46.06 1.70 -5.83
C LEU A 206 46.96 0.48 -6.14
N ASN A 207 48.27 0.64 -6.00
CA ASN A 207 49.28 -0.40 -6.22
C ASN A 207 49.34 -1.42 -5.06
N LEU A 208 48.25 -2.15 -4.84
CA LEU A 208 48.14 -3.18 -3.80
C LEU A 208 48.39 -4.57 -4.37
N ASN A 209 49.06 -5.43 -3.58
CA ASN A 209 49.20 -6.85 -3.90
C ASN A 209 47.83 -7.50 -4.14
N LEU A 210 47.72 -8.31 -5.21
CA LEU A 210 46.48 -8.93 -5.69
C LEU A 210 45.68 -9.64 -4.58
N ARG A 211 46.35 -10.25 -3.60
CA ARG A 211 45.70 -10.89 -2.44
C ARG A 211 44.88 -9.91 -1.59
N LYS A 212 45.37 -8.69 -1.37
CA LYS A 212 44.65 -7.65 -0.61
C LYS A 212 43.47 -7.10 -1.40
N LYS A 213 43.63 -6.97 -2.73
CA LYS A 213 42.56 -6.53 -3.63
C LYS A 213 41.40 -7.52 -3.68
N ILE A 214 41.70 -8.82 -3.78
CA ILE A 214 40.69 -9.89 -3.74
C ILE A 214 39.99 -9.93 -2.37
N ALA A 215 40.74 -9.82 -1.27
CA ALA A 215 40.16 -9.79 0.07
C ALA A 215 39.21 -8.60 0.28
N LEU A 216 39.55 -7.41 -0.25
CA LEU A 216 38.68 -6.24 -0.19
C LEU A 216 37.41 -6.42 -1.02
N MET A 217 37.51 -6.96 -2.24
CA MET A 217 36.33 -7.24 -3.07
C MET A 217 35.40 -8.27 -2.42
N PHE A 218 35.96 -9.30 -1.78
CA PHE A 218 35.17 -10.27 -1.02
C PHE A 218 34.47 -9.64 0.19
N LEU A 219 35.14 -8.72 0.89
CA LEU A 219 34.54 -7.99 2.02
C LEU A 219 33.32 -7.17 1.58
N PHE A 220 33.42 -6.46 0.45
CA PHE A 220 32.30 -5.69 -0.10
C PHE A 220 31.16 -6.59 -0.62
N ALA A 221 31.48 -7.71 -1.28
CA ALA A 221 30.49 -8.67 -1.76
C ALA A 221 29.77 -9.42 -0.60
N LEU A 222 30.46 -9.65 0.52
CA LEU A 222 29.85 -10.19 1.74
C LEU A 222 28.97 -9.16 2.46
N GLY A 223 29.22 -7.87 2.25
CA GLY A 223 28.37 -6.79 2.78
C GLY A 223 27.08 -6.56 1.99
N SER A 224 26.96 -7.12 0.79
CA SER A 224 25.76 -7.04 -0.07
C SER A 224 24.89 -8.32 -0.04
N LEU A 225 25.28 -9.35 0.72
CA LEU A 225 24.54 -10.61 0.94
C LEU A 225 23.78 -10.54 2.27
#